data_AF-A0A089MJ77-F1
#
_entry.id   AF-A0A089MJ77-F1
#
_cell.length_a   1.000
_cell.length_b   1.000
_cell.length_c   1.000
_cell.angle_alpha   90.00
_cell.angle_beta   90.00
_cell.angle_gamma   90.00
#
_symmetry.space_group_name_H-M   'P 1'
#
loop_
_entity.id
_entity.type
_entity.pdbx_description
1 polymer ?
#
loop_
_entity_poly.entity_id
_entity_poly.type
_entity_poly.pdbx_seq_one_letter_code
_entity_poly.pdbx_strand_id
1 'polypeptide(L)'
;MKYFTRILFFVSLVVFIIYFFDAVVEYNKVFLYIIMFGFTGSFITSFFGERSIMNSSIRWISAAFVICYFAYIFIFSFLWSSANRP
;
A
#
# COMPACT_ATOMS: atom_id res chain seq x y z
N MET A 1 14.51 -12.93 -6.19
CA MET A 1 13.41 -11.94 -6.09
C MET A 1 12.03 -12.56 -5.82
N LYS A 2 11.64 -13.66 -6.49
CA LYS A 2 10.27 -14.24 -6.40
C LYS A 2 9.75 -14.46 -4.97
N TYR A 3 10.53 -15.10 -4.10
CA TYR A 3 10.13 -15.34 -2.71
C TYR A 3 10.08 -14.06 -1.87
N PHE A 4 11.02 -13.15 -2.08
CA PHE A 4 11.06 -11.87 -1.38
C PHE A 4 9.81 -11.02 -1.65
N THR A 5 9.42 -10.86 -2.92
CA THR A 5 8.19 -10.12 -3.30
C THR A 5 6.95 -10.73 -2.64
N ARG A 6 6.88 -12.05 -2.57
CA ARG A 6 5.75 -12.76 -1.95
C ARG A 6 5.72 -12.52 -0.44
N ILE A 7 6.85 -12.70 0.24
CA ILE A 7 6.97 -12.49 1.68
C ILE A 7 6.60 -11.04 2.02
N LEU A 8 7.15 -10.07 1.29
CA LEU A 8 6.84 -8.66 1.47
C LEU A 8 5.34 -8.37 1.30
N PHE A 9 4.73 -8.93 0.26
CA PHE A 9 3.29 -8.80 0.02
C PHE A 9 2.46 -9.41 1.16
N PHE A 10 2.80 -10.61 1.63
CA PHE A 10 2.09 -11.26 2.73
C PHE A 10 2.22 -10.50 4.04
N VAL A 11 3.41 -10.00 4.39
CA VAL A 11 3.59 -9.15 5.58
C VAL A 11 2.73 -7.89 5.46
N SER A 12 2.75 -7.24 4.30
CA SER A 12 1.93 -6.04 4.04
C SER A 12 0.44 -6.32 4.19
N LEU A 13 -0.02 -7.49 3.72
CA LEU A 13 -1.41 -7.93 3.85
C LEU A 13 -1.80 -8.18 5.31
N VAL A 14 -0.93 -8.84 6.09
CA VAL A 14 -1.18 -9.08 7.53
C VAL A 14 -1.28 -7.76 8.28
N VAL A 15 -0.35 -6.83 8.06
CA VAL A 15 -0.41 -5.51 8.70
C VAL A 15 -1.64 -4.73 8.25
N PHE A 16 -2.07 -4.85 6.99
CA PHE A 16 -3.31 -4.26 6.50
C PHE A 16 -4.54 -4.79 7.25
N ILE A 17 -4.62 -6.10 7.47
CA ILE A 17 -5.72 -6.71 8.23
C ILE A 17 -5.70 -6.20 9.68
N ILE A 18 -4.53 -6.17 10.33
CA ILE A 18 -4.39 -5.64 11.69
C ILE A 18 -4.84 -4.18 11.76
N TYR A 19 -4.35 -3.34 10.84
CA TYR A 19 -4.75 -1.94 10.76
C TYR A 19 -6.26 -1.77 10.55
N PHE A 20 -6.90 -2.63 9.75
CA PHE A 20 -8.34 -2.55 9.53
C PHE A 20 -9.14 -2.78 10.82
N PHE A 21 -8.71 -3.72 11.67
CA PHE A 21 -9.33 -3.94 12.98
C PHE A 21 -8.94 -2.87 14.00
N ASP A 22 -7.70 -2.38 13.97
CA ASP A 22 -7.19 -1.34 14.86
C ASP A 22 -7.83 0.03 14.57
N ALA A 23 -8.06 0.37 13.29
CA ALA A 23 -8.72 1.62 12.86
C ALA A 23 -10.15 1.77 13.39
N VAL A 24 -10.78 0.68 13.85
CA VAL A 24 -12.09 0.73 14.53
C VAL A 24 -11.96 1.27 15.96
N VAL A 25 -10.81 1.10 16.59
CA VAL A 25 -10.54 1.43 18.00
C VAL A 25 -9.68 2.67 18.12
N GLU A 26 -8.50 2.66 17.51
CA GLU A 26 -7.51 3.74 17.60
C GLU A 26 -6.73 3.82 16.27
N TYR A 27 -6.84 4.94 15.56
CA TYR A 27 -6.21 5.10 14.24
C TYR A 27 -4.67 5.18 14.35
N ASN A 28 -3.99 4.04 14.33
CA ASN A 28 -2.53 3.99 14.41
C ASN A 28 -1.87 4.30 13.06
N LYS A 29 -1.30 5.51 12.96
CA LYS A 29 -0.60 6.01 11.76
C LYS A 29 0.63 5.18 11.38
N VAL A 30 1.27 4.48 12.33
CA VAL A 30 2.47 3.67 12.06
C VAL A 30 2.14 2.50 11.14
N PHE A 31 1.03 1.80 11.39
CA PHE A 31 0.61 0.70 10.54
C PHE A 31 0.24 1.18 9.14
N LEU A 32 -0.39 2.35 9.01
CA LEU A 32 -0.67 2.97 7.71
C LEU A 32 0.61 3.17 6.89
N TYR A 33 1.68 3.69 7.50
CA TYR A 33 2.96 3.85 6.79
C TYR A 33 3.58 2.51 6.40
N ILE A 34 3.56 1.51 7.28
CA ILE A 34 4.09 0.17 6.98
C ILE A 34 3.34 -0.44 5.77
N ILE A 35 2.02 -0.30 5.72
CA ILE A 35 1.18 -0.74 4.61
C ILE A 35 1.58 -0.02 3.31
N MET A 36 1.72 1.31 3.34
CA MET A 36 2.10 2.09 2.17
C MET A 36 3.48 1.68 1.61
N PHE A 37 4.49 1.57 2.47
CA PHE A 37 5.83 1.13 2.05
C PHE A 37 5.83 -0.33 1.59
N GLY A 38 5.09 -1.20 2.28
CA GLY A 38 5.02 -2.63 1.99
C GLY A 38 4.40 -2.94 0.62
N PHE A 39 3.24 -2.37 0.31
CA PHE A 39 2.61 -2.55 -1.00
C PHE A 39 3.38 -1.85 -2.12
N THR A 40 3.98 -0.68 -1.86
CA THR A 40 4.84 0.00 -2.84
C THR A 40 6.08 -0.84 -3.16
N GLY A 41 6.75 -1.38 -2.14
CA GLY A 41 7.89 -2.28 -2.32
C GLY A 41 7.50 -3.58 -3.02
N SER A 42 6.32 -4.14 -2.71
CA SER A 42 5.79 -5.32 -3.39
C SER A 42 5.52 -5.05 -4.87
N PHE A 43 4.96 -3.89 -5.19
CA PHE A 43 4.76 -3.46 -6.57
C PHE A 43 6.08 -3.35 -7.33
N ILE A 44 7.05 -2.59 -6.81
CA ILE A 44 8.35 -2.37 -7.46
C ILE A 44 9.10 -3.70 -7.65
N THR A 45 9.22 -4.50 -6.59
CA THR A 45 9.99 -5.75 -6.62
C THR A 45 9.37 -6.79 -7.55
N SER A 46 8.04 -6.72 -7.79
CA SER A 46 7.36 -7.60 -8.74
C SER A 46 7.82 -7.42 -10.18
N PHE A 47 8.37 -6.26 -10.57
CA PHE A 47 8.91 -6.02 -11.92
C PHE A 47 10.26 -6.69 -12.13
N PHE A 48 11.04 -6.84 -11.06
CA PHE A 48 12.34 -7.52 -11.06
C PHE A 48 12.22 -9.03 -10.80
N GLY A 49 11.00 -9.51 -10.53
CA GLY A 49 10.69 -10.92 -10.34
C GLY A 49 10.35 -11.64 -11.66
N GLU A 50 10.48 -12.96 -11.64
CA GLU A 50 10.03 -13.84 -12.72
C GLU A 50 8.54 -13.62 -13.04
N ARG A 51 8.18 -13.61 -14.33
CA ARG A 51 6.80 -13.51 -14.84
C ARG A 51 6.03 -14.80 -14.55
N SER A 52 5.68 -15.02 -13.28
CA SER A 52 4.74 -16.05 -12.86
C SER A 52 3.34 -15.46 -12.68
N ILE A 53 2.30 -16.28 -12.84
CA ILE A 53 0.90 -15.88 -12.62
C ILE A 53 0.75 -15.20 -11.25
N MET A 54 1.32 -15.80 -10.20
CA MET A 54 1.24 -15.25 -8.84
C MET A 54 1.94 -13.89 -8.69
N ASN A 55 3.11 -13.69 -9.29
CA ASN A 55 3.78 -12.38 -9.24
C ASN A 55 3.02 -11.32 -10.05
N SER A 56 2.34 -11.73 -11.14
CA SER A 56 1.44 -10.86 -11.89
C SER A 56 0.26 -10.42 -11.03
N SER A 57 -0.39 -11.35 -10.32
CA SER A 57 -1.48 -11.03 -9.38
C SER A 57 -1.01 -10.09 -8.27
N ILE A 58 0.15 -10.38 -7.65
CA ILE A 58 0.75 -9.50 -6.62
C ILE A 58 0.99 -8.10 -7.18
N ARG A 59 1.50 -7.99 -8.41
CA ARG A 59 1.73 -6.71 -9.07
C ARG A 59 0.44 -5.90 -9.21
N TRP A 60 -0.62 -6.51 -9.74
CA TRP A 60 -1.89 -5.81 -9.97
C TRP A 60 -2.58 -5.41 -8.66
N ILE A 61 -2.59 -6.28 -7.66
CA ILE A 61 -3.15 -5.95 -6.34
C ILE A 61 -2.36 -4.82 -5.70
N SER A 62 -1.03 -4.92 -5.70
CA SER A 62 -0.16 -3.87 -5.14
C SER A 62 -0.33 -2.54 -5.90
N ALA A 63 -0.49 -2.59 -7.22
CA ALA A 63 -0.73 -1.40 -8.04
C ALA A 63 -2.03 -0.69 -7.65
N ALA A 64 -3.11 -1.44 -7.42
CA ALA A 64 -4.39 -0.87 -6.98
C ALA A 64 -4.23 -0.12 -5.65
N PHE A 65 -3.53 -0.73 -4.67
CA PHE A 65 -3.24 -0.07 -3.39
C PHE A 65 -2.40 1.19 -3.55
N VAL A 66 -1.33 1.14 -4.36
CA VAL A 66 -0.46 2.29 -4.63
C VAL A 66 -1.25 3.44 -5.26
N ILE A 67 -2.11 3.16 -6.24
CA ILE A 67 -2.99 4.17 -6.86
C ILE A 67 -3.93 4.78 -5.82
N CYS A 68 -4.55 3.97 -4.96
CA CYS A 68 -5.40 4.46 -3.88
C CYS A 68 -4.65 5.39 -2.92
N TYR A 69 -3.39 5.09 -2.59
CA TYR A 69 -2.57 5.96 -1.74
C TYR A 69 -2.28 7.30 -2.39
N PHE A 70 -1.91 7.31 -3.68
CA PHE A 70 -1.68 8.55 -4.41
C PHE A 70 -2.97 9.38 -4.53
N ALA A 71 -4.10 8.73 -4.80
CA ALA A 71 -5.40 9.39 -4.83
C ALA A 71 -5.75 10.00 -3.46
N TYR A 72 -5.54 9.26 -2.36
CA TYR A 72 -5.74 9.76 -1.00
C TYR A 72 -4.87 11.00 -0.73
N ILE A 73 -3.57 10.93 -1.00
CA ILE A 73 -2.65 12.06 -0.80
C ILE A 73 -3.08 13.26 -1.64
N PHE A 74 -3.44 13.04 -2.91
CA PHE A 74 -3.83 14.12 -3.82
C PHE A 74 -5.14 14.80 -3.38
N ILE A 75 -6.16 14.03 -3.00
CA ILE A 75 -7.44 14.55 -2.52
C ILE A 75 -7.24 15.37 -1.24
N PHE A 76 -6.51 14.82 -0.26
CA PHE A 76 -6.25 15.54 0.99
C PHE A 76 -5.38 16.79 0.78
N SER A 77 -4.38 16.72 -0.10
CA SER A 77 -3.53 17.88 -0.42
C SER A 77 -4.34 18.98 -1.13
N PHE A 78 -5.24 18.59 -2.05
CA PHE A 78 -6.13 19.53 -2.73
C PHE A 78 -7.12 20.19 -1.78
N LEU A 79 -7.78 19.39 -0.92
CA LEU A 79 -8.71 19.90 0.09
C LEU A 79 -8.00 20.84 1.08
N TRP A 80 -6.79 20.46 1.54
CA TRP A 80 -5.97 21.30 2.41
C TRP A 80 -5.57 22.62 1.74
N SER A 81 -5.15 22.57 0.48
CA SER A 81 -4.82 23.78 -0.29
C SER A 81 -6.02 24.68 -0.54
N SER A 82 -7.23 24.12 -0.71
CA SER A 82 -8.45 24.90 -0.89
C SER A 82 -8.95 25.53 0.40
N ALA A 83 -8.82 24.83 1.54
CA ALA A 83 -9.24 25.32 2.84
C ALA A 83 -8.36 26.46 3.39
N ASN A 84 -7.11 26.56 2.91
CA ASN A 84 -6.16 27.62 3.27
C ASN A 84 -6.11 28.78 2.25
N ARG A 85 -7.07 28.85 1.31
CA ARG A 85 -7.25 30.07 0.51
C ARG A 85 -7.96 31.11 1.41
N PRO A 86 -7.48 32.36 1.45
CA PRO A 86 -8.10 33.41 2.27
C PRO A 86 -9.55 33.70 1.86
#